data_AF-A0A3R6C8J2-F1
#
_entry.id   AF-A0A3R6C8J2-F1
#
_cell.length_a   1.000
_cell.length_b   1.000
_cell.length_c   1.000
_cell.angle_alpha   90.00
_cell.angle_beta   90.00
_cell.angle_gamma   90.00
#
_symmetry.space_group_name_H-M   'P 1'
#
loop_
_entity.id
_entity.type
_entity.pdbx_description
1 polymer ?
#
loop_
_entity_poly.entity_id
_entity_poly.type
_entity_poly.pdbx_seq_one_letter_code
_entity_poly.pdbx_strand_id
1 'polypeptide(L)'
;MKWQQCFEKYKYKSLISESNNENEKTLMEMFFEEGEKPDELQQVYLSEKEDELFIILRMEPDIDAKQLSDKWDAKILAVINFGEGCGISHTWLEKMKYNITQIILYGEKLRNKNLEKSIDISRKIFLKCDKNDELEETEKVRLPFLYDEFETMEIKLNQREEIIELLPDKDEFPFLYEEHKKIDGRSVKTQDERLSYTDQELELVKGWIMSE
;
A
#
# COMPACT_ATOMS: atom_id res chain seq x y z
N MET A 1 -9.45 17.57 1.92
CA MET A 1 -9.16 16.83 3.18
C MET A 1 -7.66 16.68 3.24
N LYS A 2 -7.04 17.07 4.35
CA LYS A 2 -5.59 16.97 4.51
C LYS A 2 -5.21 15.52 4.83
N TRP A 3 -4.07 15.03 4.35
CA TRP A 3 -3.66 13.63 4.58
C TRP A 3 -3.55 13.30 6.07
N GLN A 4 -3.19 14.26 6.92
CA GLN A 4 -3.12 14.12 8.38
C GLN A 4 -4.46 13.65 8.97
N GLN A 5 -5.58 14.18 8.46
CA GLN A 5 -6.92 13.86 8.94
C GLN A 5 -7.28 12.39 8.66
N CYS A 6 -6.69 11.79 7.62
CA CYS A 6 -6.88 10.37 7.33
C CYS A 6 -6.26 9.53 8.45
N PHE A 7 -5.02 9.81 8.84
CA PHE A 7 -4.34 9.07 9.91
C PHE A 7 -5.03 9.22 11.27
N GLU A 8 -5.49 10.42 11.60
CA GLU A 8 -6.26 10.67 12.83
C GLU A 8 -7.57 9.86 12.85
N LYS A 9 -8.32 9.85 11.73
CA LYS A 9 -9.58 9.09 11.60
C LYS A 9 -9.37 7.59 11.86
N TYR A 10 -8.25 7.04 11.42
CA TYR A 10 -7.92 5.62 11.58
C TYR A 10 -7.03 5.32 12.80
N LYS A 11 -6.96 6.25 13.77
CA LYS A 11 -6.26 6.09 15.06
C LYS A 11 -4.75 5.80 14.95
N TYR A 12 -4.11 6.30 13.91
CA TYR A 12 -2.66 6.28 13.85
C TYR A 12 -2.07 7.38 14.72
N LYS A 13 -1.12 6.99 15.56
CA LYS A 13 -0.41 7.87 16.50
C LYS A 13 0.68 8.63 15.77
N SER A 14 0.77 9.95 15.97
CA SER A 14 1.86 10.76 15.42
C SER A 14 3.08 10.71 16.33
N LEU A 15 4.25 10.33 15.81
CA LEU A 15 5.47 10.21 16.60
C LEU A 15 6.29 11.51 16.67
N ILE A 16 6.03 12.52 15.83
CA ILE A 16 6.77 13.79 15.85
C ILE A 16 6.19 14.77 16.88
N SER A 17 4.90 14.66 17.20
CA SER A 17 4.16 15.66 17.99
C SER A 17 3.69 15.18 19.37
N GLU A 18 4.01 13.94 19.77
CA GLU A 18 3.44 13.32 20.98
C GLU A 18 4.48 12.90 22.02
N SER A 19 4.01 12.59 23.24
CA SER A 19 4.82 12.01 24.31
C SER A 19 5.21 10.58 23.94
N ASN A 20 6.41 10.45 23.39
CA ASN A 20 6.93 9.17 22.93
C ASN A 20 7.40 8.28 24.09
N ASN A 21 7.14 6.98 23.99
CA ASN A 21 7.80 5.96 24.82
C ASN A 21 9.29 5.83 24.41
N GLU A 22 10.08 5.05 25.15
CA GLU A 22 11.53 4.93 24.88
C GLU A 22 11.83 4.38 23.48
N ASN A 23 11.11 3.35 23.02
CA ASN A 23 11.28 2.79 21.67
C ASN A 23 11.01 3.83 20.59
N GLU A 24 9.91 4.58 20.73
CA GLU A 24 9.49 5.63 19.80
C GLU A 24 10.50 6.79 19.78
N LYS A 25 11.05 7.18 20.94
CA LYS A 25 12.11 8.20 21.00
C LYS A 25 13.36 7.76 20.26
N THR A 26 13.87 6.57 20.55
CA THR A 26 15.05 6.02 19.87
C THR A 26 14.82 5.89 18.36
N LEU A 27 13.63 5.45 17.93
CA LEU A 27 13.29 5.40 16.50
C LEU A 27 13.43 6.79 15.85
N MET A 28 12.83 7.80 16.46
CA MET A 28 12.87 9.16 15.92
C MET A 28 14.30 9.72 15.90
N GLU A 29 15.09 9.48 16.94
CA GLU A 29 16.51 9.85 16.99
C GLU A 29 17.32 9.21 15.85
N MET A 30 17.03 7.95 15.49
CA MET A 30 17.69 7.27 14.37
C MET A 30 17.26 7.82 13.00
N PHE A 31 16.05 8.38 12.88
CA PHE A 31 15.60 9.04 11.66
C PHE A 31 16.10 10.48 11.53
N PHE A 32 16.36 11.14 12.66
CA PHE A 32 16.87 12.51 12.69
C PHE A 32 18.31 12.61 12.21
N GLU A 33 18.66 13.78 11.68
CA GLU A 33 20.01 14.09 11.21
C GLU A 33 20.60 15.09 12.18
N GLU A 34 21.68 14.70 12.86
CA GLU A 34 22.35 15.53 13.87
C GLU A 34 21.42 15.99 15.02
N GLY A 35 20.37 15.19 15.30
CA GLY A 35 19.37 15.50 16.33
C GLY A 35 18.22 16.39 15.83
N GLU A 36 18.21 16.80 14.56
CA GLU A 36 17.15 17.59 13.96
C GLU A 36 16.29 16.76 12.99
N LYS A 37 15.01 17.11 12.90
CA LYS A 37 14.06 16.50 11.96
C LYS A 37 14.46 16.92 10.53
N PRO A 38 14.75 15.98 9.61
CA PRO A 38 15.04 16.33 8.22
C PRO A 38 13.89 17.10 7.58
N ASP A 39 14.20 18.01 6.65
CA ASP A 39 13.20 18.85 5.99
C ASP A 39 12.20 18.02 5.20
N GLU A 40 12.68 16.96 4.54
CA GLU A 40 11.83 16.04 3.78
C GLU A 40 10.89 15.23 4.68
N LEU A 41 11.21 15.01 5.96
CA LEU A 41 10.37 14.22 6.86
C LEU A 41 9.20 15.07 7.34
N GLN A 42 7.99 14.77 6.87
CA GLN A 42 6.79 15.50 7.29
C GLN A 42 6.20 14.92 8.57
N GLN A 43 6.06 13.59 8.61
CA GLN A 43 5.43 12.91 9.74
C GLN A 43 5.85 11.43 9.80
N VAL A 44 5.80 10.85 10.99
CA VAL A 44 5.87 9.41 11.20
C VAL A 44 4.64 8.98 11.99
N TYR A 45 3.92 7.99 11.47
CA TYR A 45 2.73 7.44 12.11
C TYR A 45 2.93 5.98 12.47
N LEU A 46 2.44 5.61 13.65
CA LEU A 46 2.44 4.24 14.15
C LEU A 46 0.99 3.78 14.40
N SER A 47 0.67 2.56 14.01
CA SER A 47 -0.62 1.96 14.34
C SER A 47 -0.80 1.82 15.86
N GLU A 48 -2.06 1.83 16.32
CA GLU A 48 -2.40 1.58 17.73
C GLU A 48 -1.86 0.23 18.26
N LYS A 49 -1.65 -0.74 17.36
CA LYS A 49 -1.11 -2.07 17.68
C LYS A 49 0.42 -2.16 17.60
N GLU A 50 1.08 -1.07 17.22
CA GLU A 50 2.53 -0.97 17.04
C GLU A 50 3.10 -2.00 16.03
N ASP A 51 2.32 -2.31 15.00
CA ASP A 51 2.61 -3.33 13.99
C ASP A 51 2.68 -2.79 12.56
N GLU A 52 2.43 -1.49 12.37
CA GLU A 52 2.51 -0.80 11.08
C GLU A 52 3.05 0.62 11.25
N LEU A 53 4.01 0.97 10.41
CA LEU A 53 4.72 2.25 10.43
C LEU A 53 4.59 2.97 9.08
N PHE A 54 4.09 4.20 9.10
CA PHE A 54 4.07 5.08 7.93
C PHE A 54 5.08 6.20 8.10
N ILE A 55 5.91 6.40 7.08
CA ILE A 55 6.87 7.50 7.01
C ILE A 55 6.42 8.41 5.87
N ILE A 56 6.03 9.64 6.21
CA ILE A 56 5.51 10.62 5.26
C ILE A 56 6.65 11.56 4.86
N LEU A 57 6.99 11.56 3.57
CA LEU A 57 8.10 12.29 3.01
C LEU A 57 7.61 13.31 1.98
N ARG A 58 8.14 14.52 2.02
CA ARG A 58 7.96 15.54 1.00
C ARG A 58 9.13 15.52 0.04
N MET A 59 8.82 15.28 -1.23
CA MET A 59 9.82 15.32 -2.29
C MET A 59 10.02 16.76 -2.76
N GLU A 60 11.25 17.25 -2.65
CA GLU A 60 11.64 18.51 -3.26
C GLU A 60 11.61 18.41 -4.80
N PRO A 61 11.28 19.51 -5.52
CA PRO A 61 11.13 19.49 -6.98
C PRO A 61 12.34 18.97 -7.76
N ASP A 62 13.53 19.15 -7.20
CA ASP A 62 14.82 18.84 -7.84
C ASP A 62 15.40 17.47 -7.44
N ILE A 63 14.78 16.78 -6.48
CA ILE A 63 15.24 15.47 -6.00
C ILE A 63 14.53 14.34 -6.76
N ASP A 64 15.29 13.32 -7.15
CA ASP A 64 14.70 12.11 -7.72
C ASP A 64 14.05 11.26 -6.61
N ALA A 65 12.83 10.81 -6.84
CA ALA A 65 12.09 9.90 -5.97
C ALA A 65 12.92 8.67 -5.58
N LYS A 66 13.76 8.17 -6.49
CA LYS A 66 14.67 7.04 -6.20
C LYS A 66 15.71 7.41 -5.15
N GLN A 67 16.33 8.59 -5.27
CA GLN A 67 17.34 9.03 -4.31
C GLN A 67 16.74 9.22 -2.91
N LEU A 68 15.55 9.84 -2.84
CA LEU A 68 14.82 9.99 -1.58
C LEU A 68 14.46 8.63 -0.99
N SER A 69 13.88 7.73 -1.80
CA SER A 69 13.53 6.38 -1.37
C SER A 69 14.74 5.60 -0.88
N ASP A 70 15.86 5.60 -1.62
CA ASP A 70 17.08 4.88 -1.25
C ASP A 70 17.68 5.42 0.07
N LYS A 71 17.65 6.75 0.26
CA LYS A 71 18.08 7.40 1.52
C LYS A 71 17.25 6.90 2.71
N TRP A 72 15.93 6.86 2.56
CA TRP A 72 15.03 6.45 3.64
C TRP A 72 14.99 4.95 3.86
N ASP A 73 15.11 4.15 2.80
CA ASP A 73 15.32 2.71 2.90
C ASP A 73 16.60 2.39 3.70
N ALA A 74 17.68 3.14 3.50
CA ALA A 74 18.90 2.99 4.30
C ALA A 74 18.68 3.33 5.80
N LYS A 75 17.92 4.39 6.11
CA LYS A 75 17.56 4.73 7.50
C LYS A 75 16.68 3.65 8.13
N ILE A 76 15.70 3.13 7.40
CA ILE A 76 14.84 2.03 7.85
C ILE A 76 15.69 0.79 8.13
N LEU A 77 16.60 0.41 7.22
CA LEU A 77 17.53 -0.69 7.44
C LEU A 77 18.41 -0.47 8.66
N ALA A 78 18.86 0.76 8.92
CA ALA A 78 19.64 1.07 10.10
C ALA A 78 18.83 0.82 11.39
N VAL A 79 17.57 1.26 11.43
CA VAL A 79 16.65 0.98 12.54
C VAL A 79 16.46 -0.53 12.72
N ILE A 80 16.16 -1.27 11.66
CA ILE A 80 15.88 -2.71 11.77
C ILE A 80 17.11 -3.49 12.23
N ASN A 81 18.30 -3.15 11.75
CA ASN A 81 19.51 -3.91 12.05
C ASN A 81 20.21 -3.47 13.33
N PHE A 82 20.12 -2.18 13.70
CA PHE A 82 20.88 -1.60 14.82
C PHE A 82 20.00 -1.02 15.93
N GLY A 83 18.69 -0.91 15.73
CA GLY A 83 17.77 -0.33 16.69
C GLY A 83 17.81 -1.02 18.06
N GLU A 84 18.02 -2.34 18.10
CA GLU A 84 18.16 -3.09 19.34
C GLU A 84 19.38 -2.63 20.15
N GLY A 85 20.50 -2.37 19.47
CA GLY A 85 21.70 -1.82 20.09
C GLY A 85 21.54 -0.37 20.56
N CYS A 86 20.55 0.36 20.02
CA CYS A 86 20.21 1.72 20.40
C CYS A 86 19.12 1.81 21.47
N GLY A 87 18.57 0.67 21.93
CA GLY A 87 17.58 0.61 23.00
C GLY A 87 16.14 0.34 22.56
N ILE A 88 15.88 0.10 21.27
CA ILE A 88 14.57 -0.35 20.80
C ILE A 88 14.38 -1.83 21.15
N SER A 89 13.26 -2.19 21.77
CA SER A 89 12.95 -3.59 22.06
C SER A 89 12.93 -4.47 20.81
N HIS A 90 13.61 -5.63 20.87
CA HIS A 90 13.60 -6.64 19.82
C HIS A 90 12.18 -7.04 19.39
N THR A 91 11.28 -7.26 20.36
CA THR A 91 9.88 -7.64 20.08
C THR A 91 9.11 -6.56 19.33
N TRP A 92 9.51 -5.30 19.51
CA TRP A 92 8.89 -4.16 18.85
C TRP A 92 9.37 -4.05 17.40
N LEU A 93 10.68 -4.21 17.17
CA LEU A 93 11.27 -4.29 15.83
C LEU A 93 10.67 -5.44 15.01
N GLU A 94 10.56 -6.63 15.60
CA GLU A 94 10.02 -7.82 14.93
C GLU A 94 8.56 -7.64 14.48
N LYS A 95 7.75 -6.89 15.23
CA LYS A 95 6.36 -6.61 14.86
C LYS A 95 6.26 -5.72 13.63
N MET A 96 7.06 -4.66 13.55
CA MET A 96 6.91 -3.64 12.51
C MET A 96 7.77 -3.86 11.26
N LYS A 97 8.86 -4.64 11.32
CA LYS A 97 9.88 -4.70 10.26
C LYS A 97 9.39 -5.05 8.86
N TYR A 98 8.23 -5.70 8.71
CA TYR A 98 7.63 -6.06 7.42
C TYR A 98 6.46 -5.16 6.99
N ASN A 99 6.08 -4.21 7.84
CA ASN A 99 4.90 -3.35 7.66
C ASN A 99 5.31 -1.88 7.73
N ILE A 100 6.40 -1.54 7.04
CA ILE A 100 6.87 -0.16 6.88
C ILE A 100 6.47 0.34 5.50
N THR A 101 5.79 1.48 5.47
CA THR A 101 5.33 2.12 4.24
C THR A 101 5.86 3.54 4.18
N GLN A 102 6.57 3.86 3.09
CA GLN A 102 6.95 5.22 2.75
C GLN A 102 5.87 5.84 1.87
N ILE A 103 5.31 6.95 2.31
CA ILE A 103 4.40 7.77 1.50
C ILE A 103 5.17 8.99 1.03
N ILE A 104 5.40 9.07 -0.28
CA ILE A 104 6.16 10.15 -0.91
C ILE A 104 5.18 11.13 -1.54
N LEU A 105 5.08 12.31 -0.94
CA LEU A 105 4.29 13.43 -1.39
C LEU A 105 5.03 14.18 -2.49
N TYR A 106 4.38 14.37 -3.64
CA TYR A 106 4.96 15.10 -4.78
C TYR A 106 3.98 16.13 -5.35
N GLY A 107 4.53 17.23 -5.86
CA GLY A 107 3.76 18.32 -6.47
C GLY A 107 3.39 18.05 -7.93
N GLU A 108 4.26 18.44 -8.87
CA GLU A 108 3.89 18.44 -10.30
C GLU A 108 4.48 17.29 -11.12
N LYS A 109 5.69 16.80 -10.79
CA LYS A 109 6.39 15.81 -11.62
C LYS A 109 6.93 14.67 -10.80
N LEU A 110 6.52 13.45 -11.18
CA LEU A 110 7.10 12.21 -10.71
C LEU A 110 7.70 11.47 -11.90
N ARG A 111 9.03 11.36 -11.94
CA ARG A 111 9.73 10.74 -13.07
C ARG A 111 9.76 9.21 -13.01
N ASN A 112 9.57 8.61 -11.84
CA ASN A 112 9.83 7.18 -11.65
C ASN A 112 8.80 6.48 -10.74
N LYS A 113 7.60 6.21 -11.29
CA LYS A 113 6.55 5.43 -10.58
C LYS A 113 6.91 3.95 -10.37
N ASN A 114 7.94 3.43 -11.04
CA ASN A 114 8.31 2.01 -10.92
C ASN A 114 8.76 1.61 -9.51
N LEU A 115 9.09 2.57 -8.65
CA LEU A 115 9.41 2.34 -7.24
C LEU A 115 8.23 1.77 -6.43
N GLU A 116 6.97 1.97 -6.85
CA GLU A 116 5.81 1.33 -6.21
C GLU A 116 5.90 -0.21 -6.27
N LYS A 117 6.64 -0.76 -7.25
CA LYS A 117 6.83 -2.21 -7.41
C LYS A 117 7.90 -2.78 -6.48
N SER A 118 8.72 -1.92 -5.86
CA SER A 118 9.82 -2.32 -4.98
C SER A 118 9.31 -2.51 -3.56
N ILE A 119 9.39 -3.74 -3.04
CA ILE A 119 8.93 -4.10 -1.68
C ILE A 119 10.05 -4.62 -0.78
N ASP A 120 11.31 -4.55 -1.22
CA ASP A 120 12.44 -5.22 -0.56
C ASP A 120 12.73 -4.72 0.88
N ILE A 121 12.42 -3.46 1.18
CA ILE A 121 12.72 -2.82 2.47
C ILE A 121 11.47 -2.18 3.07
N SER A 122 10.77 -1.39 2.26
CA SER A 122 9.47 -0.80 2.61
C SER A 122 8.56 -0.82 1.39
N ARG A 123 7.25 -0.68 1.60
CA ARG A 123 6.30 -0.34 0.54
C ARG A 123 6.43 1.15 0.20
N LYS A 124 6.13 1.52 -1.05
CA LYS A 124 6.19 2.90 -1.53
C LYS A 124 4.85 3.30 -2.13
N ILE A 125 4.29 4.41 -1.67
CA ILE A 125 3.06 5.00 -2.20
C ILE A 125 3.38 6.44 -2.58
N PHE A 126 3.13 6.81 -3.84
CA PHE A 126 3.28 8.18 -4.29
C PHE A 126 1.93 8.86 -4.29
N LEU A 127 1.82 9.96 -3.55
CA LEU A 127 0.60 10.77 -3.49
C LEU A 127 0.86 12.15 -4.04
N LYS A 128 0.06 12.55 -5.03
CA LYS A 128 0.09 13.90 -5.53
C LYS A 128 -0.59 14.83 -4.54
N CYS A 129 0.08 15.90 -4.12
CA CYS A 129 -0.48 16.91 -3.24
C CYS A 129 -0.20 18.32 -3.76
N ASP A 130 -1.08 19.26 -3.40
CA ASP A 130 -0.84 20.67 -3.68
C ASP A 130 0.13 21.31 -2.66
N LYS A 131 0.31 22.64 -2.74
CA LYS A 131 1.16 23.41 -1.83
C LYS A 131 0.63 23.52 -0.40
N ASN A 132 -0.63 23.14 -0.17
CA ASN A 132 -1.32 23.19 1.12
C ASN A 132 -1.52 21.79 1.72
N ASP A 133 -0.89 20.77 1.14
CA ASP A 133 -0.97 19.36 1.55
C ASP A 133 -2.34 18.73 1.33
N GLU A 134 -3.12 19.29 0.42
CA GLU A 134 -4.39 18.73 0.03
C GLU A 134 -4.21 17.67 -1.06
N LEU A 135 -4.81 16.51 -0.81
CA LEU A 135 -4.85 15.40 -1.76
C LEU A 135 -6.04 15.56 -2.71
N GLU A 136 -5.79 15.29 -4.00
CA GLU A 136 -6.87 15.06 -4.97
C GLU A 136 -7.70 13.84 -4.55
N GLU A 137 -8.99 13.83 -4.86
CA GLU A 137 -9.91 12.78 -4.40
C GLU A 137 -9.53 11.37 -4.91
N THR A 138 -9.02 11.30 -6.13
CA THR A 138 -8.46 10.09 -6.75
C THR A 138 -7.16 9.61 -6.12
N GLU A 139 -6.45 10.47 -5.39
CA GLU A 139 -5.22 10.07 -4.68
C GLU A 139 -5.54 9.51 -3.29
N LYS A 140 -6.66 9.91 -2.67
CA LYS A 140 -7.09 9.40 -1.36
C LYS A 140 -7.29 7.89 -1.35
N VAL A 141 -7.85 7.33 -2.41
CA VAL A 141 -8.09 5.88 -2.53
C VAL A 141 -6.80 5.06 -2.62
N ARG A 142 -5.64 5.71 -2.81
CA ARG A 142 -4.33 5.04 -2.82
C ARG A 142 -3.79 4.84 -1.39
N LEU A 143 -4.41 5.43 -0.37
CA LEU A 143 -4.09 5.16 1.03
C LEU A 143 -4.63 3.79 1.44
N PRO A 144 -3.78 2.88 1.97
CA PRO A 144 -4.09 1.46 2.08
C PRO A 144 -5.04 1.11 3.23
N PHE A 145 -5.60 2.09 3.94
CA PHE A 145 -6.48 1.92 5.09
C PHE A 145 -7.84 2.64 4.93
N LEU A 146 -8.10 3.23 3.76
CA LEU A 146 -9.33 4.01 3.50
C LEU A 146 -10.54 3.11 3.18
N TYR A 147 -10.81 2.07 3.98
CA TYR A 147 -11.83 1.04 3.68
C TYR A 147 -13.25 1.41 4.12
N ASP A 148 -13.41 2.07 5.28
CA ASP A 148 -14.75 2.36 5.84
C ASP A 148 -15.62 3.27 4.94
N GLU A 149 -14.99 4.09 4.09
CA GLU A 149 -15.71 4.93 3.11
C GLU A 149 -16.30 4.09 1.97
N PHE A 150 -15.72 2.92 1.68
CA PHE A 150 -16.28 1.96 0.73
C PHE A 150 -17.31 1.04 1.38
N GLU A 151 -17.15 0.69 2.66
CA GLU A 151 -18.16 -0.11 3.39
C GLU A 151 -19.49 0.62 3.57
N THR A 152 -19.45 1.96 3.64
CA THR A 152 -20.64 2.82 3.77
C THR A 152 -21.20 3.31 2.43
N MET A 153 -20.54 3.02 1.30
CA MET A 153 -21.15 3.24 -0.01
C MET A 153 -22.34 2.31 -0.17
N GLU A 154 -23.53 2.90 -0.16
CA GLU A 154 -24.74 2.20 -0.56
C GLU A 154 -24.51 1.65 -1.97
N ILE A 155 -24.44 0.32 -2.10
CA ILE A 155 -24.36 -0.33 -3.41
C ILE A 155 -25.61 0.12 -4.15
N LYS A 156 -25.44 1.02 -5.11
CA LYS A 156 -26.48 1.49 -6.00
C LYS A 156 -26.98 0.27 -6.78
N LEU A 157 -28.03 -0.38 -6.26
CA LEU A 157 -28.63 -1.58 -6.88
C LEU A 157 -29.08 -1.31 -8.32
N ASN A 158 -29.31 -0.06 -8.67
CA ASN A 158 -29.57 0.45 -10.01
C ASN A 158 -28.38 0.33 -10.99
N GLN A 159 -27.16 0.07 -10.53
CA GLN A 159 -26.01 -0.25 -11.40
C GLN A 159 -25.76 -1.76 -11.52
N ARG A 160 -26.50 -2.58 -10.76
CA ARG A 160 -26.38 -4.03 -10.83
C ARG A 160 -26.81 -4.56 -12.20
N GLU A 161 -27.84 -3.96 -12.78
CA GLU A 161 -28.33 -4.29 -14.11
C GLU A 161 -27.30 -3.95 -15.18
N GLU A 162 -26.70 -2.74 -15.13
CA GLU A 162 -25.59 -2.34 -16.02
C GLU A 162 -24.38 -3.28 -15.91
N ILE A 163 -24.02 -3.72 -14.69
CA ILE A 163 -22.92 -4.67 -14.48
C ILE A 163 -23.26 -6.06 -15.04
N ILE A 164 -24.52 -6.51 -14.92
CA ILE A 164 -24.96 -7.78 -15.52
C ILE A 164 -24.89 -7.72 -17.04
N GLU A 165 -25.21 -6.57 -17.65
CA GLU A 165 -25.07 -6.38 -19.10
C GLU A 165 -23.61 -6.42 -19.60
N LEU A 166 -22.64 -6.13 -18.73
CA LEU A 166 -21.21 -6.22 -19.03
C LEU A 166 -20.65 -7.65 -18.84
N LEU A 167 -21.41 -8.56 -18.25
CA LEU A 167 -20.97 -9.94 -18.08
C LEU A 167 -21.19 -10.74 -19.37
N PRO A 168 -20.34 -11.74 -19.65
CA PRO A 168 -20.51 -12.60 -20.81
C PRO A 168 -21.83 -13.34 -20.74
N ASP A 169 -22.48 -13.52 -21.90
CA ASP A 169 -23.77 -14.18 -21.98
C ASP A 169 -23.73 -15.56 -21.32
N LYS A 170 -24.72 -15.84 -20.47
CA LYS A 170 -24.72 -17.05 -19.65
C LYS A 170 -24.94 -18.32 -20.46
N ASP A 171 -25.62 -18.22 -21.61
CA ASP A 171 -25.85 -19.34 -22.50
C ASP A 171 -24.60 -19.63 -23.35
N GLU A 172 -23.81 -18.60 -23.70
CA GLU A 172 -22.55 -18.74 -24.42
C GLU A 172 -21.37 -19.13 -23.52
N PHE A 173 -21.34 -18.65 -22.27
CA PHE A 173 -20.26 -18.88 -21.29
C PHE A 173 -20.75 -19.56 -20.00
N PRO A 174 -21.47 -20.69 -20.07
CA PRO A 174 -22.08 -21.31 -18.88
C PRO A 174 -21.06 -21.71 -17.82
N PHE A 175 -19.86 -22.12 -18.25
CA PHE A 175 -18.75 -22.53 -17.37
C PHE A 175 -18.21 -21.43 -16.45
N LEU A 176 -18.45 -20.14 -16.74
CA LEU A 176 -18.07 -19.03 -15.85
C LEU A 176 -19.02 -18.87 -14.66
N TYR A 177 -20.23 -19.44 -14.75
CA TYR A 177 -21.28 -19.33 -13.75
C TYR A 177 -21.44 -20.61 -12.91
N GLU A 178 -20.69 -21.65 -13.21
CA GLU A 178 -20.69 -22.92 -12.48
C GLU A 178 -19.64 -22.91 -11.36
N GLU A 179 -19.97 -23.54 -10.22
CA GLU A 179 -19.01 -23.71 -9.13
C GLU A 179 -17.96 -24.76 -9.49
N HIS A 180 -16.72 -24.32 -9.68
CA HIS A 180 -15.59 -25.21 -9.91
C HIS A 180 -15.05 -25.78 -8.59
N LYS A 181 -14.90 -27.10 -8.52
CA LYS A 181 -14.23 -27.73 -7.38
C LYS A 181 -12.75 -27.42 -7.42
N LYS A 182 -12.23 -26.86 -6.33
CA LYS A 182 -10.79 -26.62 -6.17
C LYS A 182 -10.03 -27.94 -6.26
N ILE A 183 -9.17 -28.05 -7.28
CA ILE A 183 -8.33 -29.23 -7.49
C ILE A 183 -7.10 -29.11 -6.60
N ASP A 184 -6.80 -30.15 -5.81
CA ASP A 184 -5.55 -30.23 -5.05
C ASP A 184 -4.40 -30.59 -6.00
N GLY A 185 -3.54 -29.63 -6.32
CA GLY A 185 -2.44 -29.82 -7.27
C GLY A 185 -1.44 -30.92 -6.91
N ARG A 186 -1.49 -31.48 -5.69
CA ARG A 186 -0.66 -32.62 -5.25
C ARG A 186 -1.22 -33.99 -5.68
N SER A 187 -2.51 -34.08 -5.98
CA SER A 187 -3.17 -35.34 -6.38
C SER A 187 -3.21 -35.56 -7.89
N VAL A 188 -2.79 -34.55 -8.66
CA VAL A 188 -2.94 -34.49 -10.11
C VAL A 188 -1.73 -35.10 -10.82
N LYS A 189 -1.97 -36.06 -11.74
CA LYS A 189 -0.92 -36.83 -12.43
C LYS A 189 -0.50 -36.23 -13.78
N THR A 190 -1.34 -35.41 -14.39
CA THR A 190 -1.10 -34.79 -15.71
C THR A 190 -1.38 -33.29 -15.67
N GLN A 191 -0.80 -32.54 -16.61
CA GLN A 191 -0.86 -31.06 -16.60
C GLN A 191 -2.29 -30.54 -16.87
N ASP A 192 -3.07 -31.24 -17.68
CA ASP A 192 -4.44 -30.87 -18.08
C ASP A 192 -5.45 -31.00 -16.92
N GLU A 193 -5.19 -31.91 -15.98
CA GLU A 193 -6.01 -32.11 -14.77
C GLU A 193 -5.79 -31.01 -13.71
N ARG A 194 -4.86 -30.07 -13.93
CA ARG A 194 -4.55 -29.00 -12.95
C ARG A 194 -5.38 -27.73 -13.15
N LEU A 195 -6.03 -27.57 -14.29
CA LEU A 195 -6.76 -26.35 -14.64
C LEU A 195 -8.25 -26.52 -14.35
N SER A 196 -8.87 -25.46 -13.87
CA SER A 196 -10.34 -25.41 -13.66
C SER A 196 -11.10 -25.20 -14.97
N TYR A 197 -10.41 -24.76 -16.02
CA TYR A 197 -10.99 -24.52 -17.34
C TYR A 197 -10.19 -25.30 -18.38
N THR A 198 -10.91 -25.83 -19.37
CA THR A 198 -10.35 -26.49 -20.55
C THR A 198 -9.76 -25.47 -21.52
N ASP A 199 -8.88 -25.91 -22.42
CA ASP A 199 -8.30 -25.05 -23.46
C ASP A 199 -9.38 -24.44 -24.37
N GLN A 200 -10.47 -25.16 -24.63
CA GLN A 200 -11.59 -24.66 -25.43
C GLN A 200 -12.33 -23.52 -24.71
N GLU A 201 -12.60 -23.67 -23.42
CA GLU A 201 -13.21 -22.61 -22.60
C GLU A 201 -12.31 -21.38 -22.51
N LEU A 202 -10.99 -21.58 -22.37
CA LEU A 202 -10.01 -20.49 -22.38
C LEU A 202 -9.98 -19.72 -23.71
N GLU A 203 -10.05 -20.42 -24.85
CA GLU A 203 -10.12 -19.77 -26.16
C GLU A 203 -11.42 -19.00 -26.37
N LEU A 204 -12.55 -19.51 -25.86
CA LEU A 204 -13.83 -18.79 -25.87
C LEU A 204 -13.71 -17.47 -25.07
N VAL A 205 -13.17 -17.51 -23.85
CA VAL A 205 -12.98 -16.30 -23.03
C VAL A 205 -12.05 -15.30 -23.71
N LYS A 206 -10.95 -15.76 -24.32
CA LYS A 206 -10.06 -14.90 -25.10
C LYS A 206 -10.79 -14.24 -26.27
N GLY A 207 -11.63 -14.99 -26.98
CA GLY A 207 -12.46 -14.48 -28.06
C GLY A 207 -13.35 -13.34 -27.59
N TRP A 208 -14.05 -13.53 -26.47
CA TRP A 208 -14.92 -12.51 -25.87
C TRP A 208 -14.16 -11.24 -25.48
N ILE A 209 -13.05 -11.37 -24.75
CA ILE A 209 -12.21 -10.22 -24.32
C ILE A 209 -11.66 -9.44 -25.52
N MET A 210 -11.36 -10.12 -26.63
CA MET A 210 -10.82 -9.49 -27.85
C MET A 210 -11.91 -9.01 -28.82
N SER A 211 -13.19 -9.28 -28.55
CA SER A 211 -14.32 -8.90 -29.40
C SER A 211 -15.00 -7.59 -28.99
N GLU A 212 -14.59 -7.00 -27.87
CA GLU A 212 -14.87 -5.60 -27.47
C GLU A 212 -13.76 -4.64 -27.95
#